data_AF-A0A8B6G7G5-F1
#
_entry.id   AF-A0A8B6G7G5-F1
#
_cell.length_a   1.000
_cell.length_b   1.000
_cell.length_c   1.000
_cell.angle_alpha   90.00
_cell.angle_beta   90.00
_cell.angle_gamma   90.00
#
_symmetry.space_group_name_H-M   'P 1'
#
loop_
_entity.id
_entity.type
_entity.pdbx_description
1 polymer ?
#
loop_
_entity_poly.entity_id
_entity_poly.type
_entity_poly.pdbx_seq_one_letter_code
_entity_poly.pdbx_strand_id
1 'polypeptide(L)'
;MLLLCVFLDLVSMQGIPPPFKKYSYDTLKISHKAHGAKSNDPVIDIANDQLILEDGVTLVEAGVGNETEISYFKMEDYRKYQADPHLVW
;
A
#
# COMPACT_ATOMS: atom_id res chain seq x y z
N MET A 1 -8.39 2.70 -12.15
CA MET A 1 -9.41 1.59 -12.10
C MET A 1 -9.15 0.59 -10.97
N LEU A 2 -7.89 0.24 -10.74
CA LEU A 2 -7.45 -0.73 -9.74
C LEU A 2 -7.75 -0.26 -8.31
N LEU A 3 -7.50 1.01 -8.03
CA LEU A 3 -7.73 1.61 -6.71
C LEU A 3 -9.21 1.60 -6.29
N LEU A 4 -10.11 1.85 -7.25
CA LEU A 4 -11.55 1.85 -7.02
C LEU A 4 -12.05 0.45 -6.65
N CYS A 5 -11.53 -0.59 -7.32
CA CYS A 5 -11.88 -1.97 -7.02
C CYS A 5 -11.48 -2.34 -5.58
N VAL A 6 -10.24 -2.05 -5.19
CA VAL A 6 -9.72 -2.33 -3.84
C VAL A 6 -10.52 -1.58 -2.77
N PHE A 7 -10.88 -0.32 -3.01
CA PHE A 7 -11.68 0.46 -2.07
C PHE A 7 -13.10 -0.10 -1.91
N LEU A 8 -13.77 -0.45 -3.02
CA LEU A 8 -15.12 -1.03 -2.97
C LEU A 8 -15.13 -2.35 -2.21
N ASP A 9 -14.15 -3.22 -2.45
CA ASP A 9 -13.99 -4.48 -1.72
C ASP A 9 -13.82 -4.22 -0.23
N LEU A 10 -12.92 -3.31 0.17
CA LEU A 10 -12.66 -2.96 1.57
C LEU A 10 -13.92 -2.43 2.29
N VAL A 11 -14.70 -1.57 1.63
CA VAL A 11 -15.94 -1.03 2.21
C VAL A 11 -17.01 -2.12 2.35
N SER A 12 -17.07 -3.05 1.39
CA SER A 12 -18.05 -4.16 1.38
C SER A 12 -17.74 -5.25 2.41
N MET A 13 -16.46 -5.46 2.79
CA MET A 13 -16.05 -6.52 3.71
C MET A 13 -16.73 -6.40 5.08
N GLN A 14 -17.31 -7.51 5.56
CA GLN A 14 -17.82 -7.60 6.92
C GLN A 14 -16.66 -7.77 7.91
N GLY A 15 -16.78 -7.23 9.12
CA GLY A 15 -15.77 -7.37 10.18
C GLY A 15 -14.65 -6.33 10.18
N ILE A 16 -14.52 -5.49 9.14
CA ILE A 16 -13.59 -4.36 9.15
C ILE A 16 -14.19 -3.19 9.98
N PRO A 17 -13.47 -2.67 10.99
CA PRO A 17 -13.98 -1.58 11.81
C PRO A 17 -14.27 -0.30 10.98
N PRO A 18 -15.31 0.49 11.35
CA PRO A 18 -15.70 1.67 10.58
C PRO A 18 -14.59 2.70 10.30
N PRO A 19 -13.62 2.97 11.20
CA PRO A 19 -12.51 3.88 10.91
C PRO A 19 -11.69 3.47 9.69
N PHE A 20 -11.39 2.18 9.54
CA PHE A 20 -10.65 1.65 8.39
C PHE A 20 -11.45 1.70 7.09
N LYS A 21 -12.78 1.81 7.14
CA LYS A 21 -13.60 2.00 5.94
C LYS A 21 -13.74 3.46 5.53
N LYS A 22 -13.58 4.38 6.48
CA LYS A 22 -13.76 5.83 6.29
C LYS A 22 -12.48 6.56 5.95
N TYR A 23 -11.32 5.97 6.28
CA TYR A 23 -10.03 6.57 5.99
C TYR A 23 -9.79 6.68 4.48
N SER A 24 -9.19 7.79 4.06
CA SER A 24 -9.01 8.15 2.65
C SER A 24 -7.73 7.55 2.09
N TYR A 25 -7.76 6.25 1.80
CA TYR A 25 -6.67 5.57 1.09
C TYR A 25 -6.68 5.98 -0.38
N ASP A 26 -5.50 6.24 -0.93
CA ASP A 26 -5.34 6.73 -2.31
C ASP A 26 -4.17 6.08 -3.06
N THR A 27 -3.32 5.29 -2.37
CA THR A 27 -2.05 4.80 -2.91
C THR A 27 -1.82 3.34 -2.58
N LEU A 28 -1.38 2.58 -3.60
CA LEU A 28 -0.93 1.21 -3.47
C LEU A 28 0.58 1.14 -3.71
N LYS A 29 1.29 0.33 -2.92
CA LYS A 29 2.73 0.09 -3.06
C LYS A 29 3.07 -1.37 -2.83
N ILE A 30 3.96 -1.94 -3.64
CA ILE A 30 4.52 -3.26 -3.37
C ILE A 30 5.49 -3.15 -2.19
N SER A 31 5.19 -3.84 -1.10
CA SER A 31 6.00 -3.85 0.13
C SER A 31 6.93 -5.06 0.21
N HIS A 32 6.54 -6.17 -0.42
CA HIS A 32 7.36 -7.37 -0.49
C HIS A 32 7.06 -8.15 -1.77
N LYS A 33 8.11 -8.69 -2.40
CA LYS A 33 7.99 -9.64 -3.51
C LYS A 33 8.45 -11.01 -3.06
N ALA A 34 7.77 -12.05 -3.51
CA ALA A 34 8.18 -13.42 -3.28
C ALA A 34 9.65 -13.61 -3.67
N HIS A 35 10.45 -14.14 -2.74
CA HIS A 35 11.90 -14.39 -2.90
C HIS A 35 12.78 -13.12 -3.05
N GLY A 36 12.21 -11.93 -2.82
CA GLY A 36 12.95 -10.69 -2.65
C GLY A 36 13.46 -10.49 -1.23
N ALA A 37 14.41 -9.57 -1.05
CA ALA A 37 14.79 -9.12 0.29
C ALA A 37 13.64 -8.29 0.88
N LYS A 38 13.18 -8.66 2.08
CA LYS A 38 12.23 -7.85 2.85
C LYS A 38 12.96 -6.65 3.44
N SER A 39 12.38 -5.45 3.33
CA SER A 39 12.91 -4.28 4.02
C SER A 39 12.88 -4.50 5.54
N ASN A 40 13.87 -3.96 6.26
CA ASN A 40 13.91 -4.02 7.73
C ASN A 40 12.90 -3.06 8.38
N ASP A 41 12.20 -2.24 7.59
CA ASP A 41 11.16 -1.33 8.09
C ASP A 41 9.87 -2.11 8.41
N PRO A 42 9.36 -2.05 9.66
CA PRO A 42 8.15 -2.77 10.06
C PRO A 42 6.85 -2.09 9.61
N VAL A 43 6.89 -0.84 9.16
CA VAL A 43 5.73 -0.04 8.77
C VAL A 43 5.59 -0.01 7.25
N ILE A 44 6.57 0.57 6.55
CA ILE A 44 6.58 0.69 5.09
C ILE A 44 7.99 1.03 4.61
N ASP A 45 8.46 0.38 3.54
CA ASP A 45 9.77 0.72 2.98
C ASP A 45 9.75 2.16 2.41
N ILE A 46 10.47 3.10 3.04
CA ILE A 46 10.59 4.49 2.56
C ILE A 46 11.69 4.68 1.51
N ALA A 47 12.57 3.70 1.31
CA ALA A 47 13.74 3.84 0.45
C ALA A 47 13.42 3.67 -1.04
N ASN A 48 12.35 2.93 -1.38
CA ASN A 48 12.01 2.56 -2.75
C ASN A 48 10.65 3.10 -3.19
N ASP A 49 10.60 4.34 -3.66
CA ASP A 49 9.37 4.95 -4.23
C ASP A 49 8.95 4.33 -5.58
N GLN A 50 9.85 3.63 -6.25
CA GLN A 50 9.64 3.00 -7.56
C GLN A 50 8.62 1.84 -7.54
N LEU A 51 8.20 1.41 -6.35
CA LEU A 51 7.24 0.34 -6.15
C LEU A 51 5.81 0.83 -5.93
N ILE A 52 5.56 2.15 -6.04
CA ILE A 52 4.22 2.73 -6.02
C ILE A 52 3.51 2.37 -7.34
N LEU A 53 2.30 1.83 -7.25
CA LEU A 53 1.51 1.43 -8.41
C LEU A 53 0.91 2.66 -9.09
N GLU A 54 1.10 2.77 -10.41
CA GLU A 54 0.43 3.79 -11.23
C GLU A 54 -1.03 3.38 -11.53
N ASP A 55 -1.93 4.36 -11.66
CA ASP A 55 -3.29 4.06 -12.10
C ASP A 55 -3.31 3.89 -13.62
N GLY A 56 -4.11 2.93 -14.09
CA GLY A 56 -4.28 2.66 -15.53
C GLY A 56 -3.44 1.51 -16.07
N VAL A 57 -2.53 0.94 -15.28
CA VAL A 57 -1.81 -0.30 -15.60
C VAL A 57 -2.45 -1.50 -14.91
N THR A 58 -2.25 -2.69 -15.48
CA THR A 58 -2.66 -3.95 -14.83
C THR A 58 -1.72 -4.30 -13.67
N LEU A 59 -2.19 -5.15 -12.74
CA LEU A 59 -1.35 -5.68 -11.65
C LEU A 59 -0.06 -6.35 -12.18
N VAL A 60 -0.17 -7.07 -13.29
CA VAL A 60 0.96 -7.76 -13.92
C VAL A 60 1.98 -6.76 -14.46
N GLU A 61 1.53 -5.70 -15.13
CA GLU A 61 2.40 -4.62 -15.63
C GLU A 61 3.06 -3.84 -14.49
N ALA A 62 2.37 -3.68 -13.36
CA ALA A 62 2.94 -3.11 -12.13
C ALA A 62 3.93 -4.06 -11.42
N GLY A 63 4.15 -5.27 -11.95
CA GLY A 63 5.09 -6.24 -11.40
C GLY A 63 4.59 -6.98 -10.17
N VAL A 64 3.28 -7.09 -10.00
CA VAL A 64 2.62 -7.91 -8.98
C VAL A 64 2.51 -9.36 -9.48
N GLY A 65 3.06 -10.28 -8.70
CA GLY A 65 2.98 -11.72 -8.95
C GLY A 65 2.41 -12.49 -7.76
N ASN A 66 2.52 -13.82 -7.79
CA ASN A 66 2.16 -14.65 -6.64
C ASN A 66 2.94 -14.24 -5.39
N GLU A 67 2.26 -14.29 -4.23
CA GLU A 67 2.83 -13.97 -2.91
C GLU A 67 3.45 -12.56 -2.81
N THR A 68 3.00 -11.62 -3.66
CA THR A 68 3.36 -10.20 -3.53
C THR A 68 2.50 -9.54 -2.46
N GLU A 69 3.13 -8.88 -1.50
CA GLU A 69 2.44 -8.09 -0.48
C GLU A 69 2.32 -6.63 -0.97
N ILE A 70 1.11 -6.08 -0.92
CA ILE A 70 0.80 -4.70 -1.30
C ILE A 70 0.29 -3.95 -0.08
N SER A 71 0.86 -2.78 0.20
CA SER A 71 0.34 -1.84 1.19
C SER A 71 -0.63 -0.85 0.56
N TYR A 72 -1.73 -0.57 1.25
CA TYR A 72 -2.73 0.44 0.88
C TYR A 72 -2.75 1.56 1.92
N PHE A 73 -2.42 2.79 1.52
CA PHE A 73 -2.23 3.93 2.41
C PHE A 73 -2.60 5.26 1.74
N LYS A 74 -2.50 6.36 2.49
CA LYS A 74 -2.66 7.73 1.98
C LYS A 74 -1.30 8.33 1.66
N MET A 75 -1.12 8.83 0.44
CA MET A 75 0.17 9.38 -0.04
C MET A 75 0.67 10.52 0.84
N GLU A 76 -0.25 11.37 1.30
CA GLU A 76 0.07 12.50 2.17
C GLU A 76 0.74 12.05 3.47
N ASP A 77 0.22 10.99 4.09
CA ASP A 77 0.74 10.49 5.36
C ASP A 77 2.05 9.72 5.15
N TYR A 78 2.20 9.04 4.01
CA TYR A 78 3.47 8.47 3.59
C TYR A 78 4.57 9.52 3.44
N ARG A 79 4.28 10.65 2.77
CA ARG A 79 5.26 11.73 2.60
C ARG A 79 5.65 12.39 3.93
N LYS A 80 4.71 12.53 4.86
CA LYS A 80 5.01 12.98 6.24
C LYS A 80 5.95 12.01 6.95
N TYR A 81 5.65 10.71 6.88
CA TYR A 81 6.50 9.67 7.48
C TYR A 81 7.88 9.60 6.83
N GLN A 82 7.98 9.76 5.51
CA GLN A 82 9.26 9.78 4.80
C GLN A 82 10.12 10.99 5.19
N ALA A 83 9.50 12.14 5.47
CA ALA A 83 10.22 13.35 5.89
C ALA A 83 10.71 13.29 7.34
N ASP A 84 9.93 12.66 8.23
CA ASP A 84 10.27 12.48 9.64
C ASP A 84 9.82 11.07 10.10
N PRO A 85 10.66 10.03 9.86
CA PRO A 85 10.30 8.66 10.20
C PRO A 85 10.40 8.47 11.71
N HIS A 86 9.31 8.78 12.41
CA HIS A 86 9.22 8.61 13.86
C HIS A 86 8.26 7.47 14.20
N LEU A 87 8.81 6.38 14.73
CA LEU A 87 8.04 5.22 15.13
C LEU A 87 7.55 5.44 16.58
N VAL A 88 6.27 5.76 16.72
CA VAL A 88 5.62 5.92 18.03
C VAL A 88 4.97 4.58 18.38
N TRP A 89 5.48 3.93 19.43
CA TRP A 89 4.99 2.64 19.93
C TRP A 89 3.90 2.84 20.99
#